data_AF-A0A3M9MRD6-F1
#
_entry.id   AF-A0A3M9MRD6-F1
#
_cell.length_a   1.000
_cell.length_b   1.000
_cell.length_c   1.000
_cell.angle_alpha   90.00
_cell.angle_beta   90.00
_cell.angle_gamma   90.00
#
_symmetry.space_group_name_H-M   'P 1'
#
loop_
_entity.id
_entity.type
_entity.pdbx_description
1 polymer ?
#
loop_
_entity_poly.entity_id
_entity_poly.type
_entity_poly.pdbx_seq_one_letter_code
_entity_poly.pdbx_strand_id
1 'polypeptide(L)'
;MLWGCKPEKVQEQAELPAAASAPATLEETVDSVANTRIDGTATTPSPRLDVKQQLPSELEVHLDRTHGLWQFPTLTDSDVQRIPQEEQGPYFLQADFNGDQQTDYAIQLVERDSAFVYAFVRQADDEWKEFLLEREQLYLIDGKKRSIRYLKLAKKTDKYYDYATRKRMTIPQDGISVGAENYVATYVWEKGKFRKFETGD
;
A
#
# COMPACT_ATOMS: atom_id res chain seq x y z
N MET A 1 32.84 -43.19 36.41
CA MET A 1 31.53 -43.84 36.65
C MET A 1 31.39 -43.97 38.17
N LEU A 2 30.29 -43.52 38.79
CA LEU A 2 30.01 -43.63 40.26
C LEU A 2 31.00 -42.83 41.15
N TRP A 3 30.70 -42.30 42.34
CA TRP A 3 29.49 -41.79 43.05
C TRP A 3 29.99 -40.55 43.87
N GLY A 4 29.22 -39.61 44.43
CA GLY A 4 27.78 -39.46 44.66
C GLY A 4 27.45 -39.34 46.16
N CYS A 5 27.01 -38.16 46.67
CA CYS A 5 26.17 -37.95 47.88
C CYS A 5 25.87 -36.45 48.20
N LYS A 6 24.81 -36.22 48.99
CA LYS A 6 24.33 -34.99 49.70
C LYS A 6 23.93 -35.44 51.15
N PRO A 7 23.36 -34.65 52.11
CA PRO A 7 22.99 -33.21 52.22
C PRO A 7 23.57 -32.55 53.53
N GLU A 8 23.02 -31.60 54.33
CA GLU A 8 21.87 -30.64 54.38
C GLU A 8 22.45 -29.27 54.95
N LYS A 9 21.90 -28.21 55.62
CA LYS A 9 20.71 -27.84 56.47
C LYS A 9 20.79 -28.36 57.94
N VAL A 10 20.29 -27.71 59.02
CA VAL A 10 19.37 -26.56 59.28
C VAL A 10 19.81 -25.76 60.53
N GLN A 11 19.53 -24.44 60.61
CA GLN A 11 19.13 -23.65 61.82
C GLN A 11 18.87 -22.20 61.33
N GLU A 12 17.71 -21.54 61.40
CA GLU A 12 16.47 -21.55 62.23
C GLU A 12 16.48 -20.57 63.42
N GLN A 13 15.31 -19.91 63.62
CA GLN A 13 14.94 -18.86 64.59
C GLN A 13 15.25 -17.40 64.17
N ALA A 14 14.39 -16.41 64.41
CA ALA A 14 12.95 -16.41 64.73
C ALA A 14 12.34 -14.98 64.54
N GLU A 15 11.05 -14.83 64.90
CA GLU A 15 10.35 -13.57 65.25
C GLU A 15 10.02 -12.53 64.16
N LEU A 16 8.72 -12.41 63.88
CA LEU A 16 8.06 -11.16 63.47
C LEU A 16 7.57 -10.43 64.72
N PRO A 17 7.60 -9.09 64.72
CA PRO A 17 6.45 -8.31 65.19
C PRO A 17 5.88 -7.41 64.08
N ALA A 18 4.69 -6.85 64.32
CA ALA A 18 3.93 -6.09 63.33
C ALA A 18 3.69 -4.63 63.75
N ALA A 19 3.18 -3.86 62.77
CA ALA A 19 2.44 -2.59 62.89
C ALA A 19 3.20 -1.24 62.83
N ALA A 20 2.79 -0.47 61.82
CA ALA A 20 2.50 0.97 61.83
C ALA A 20 3.61 2.01 62.07
N SER A 21 4.01 2.70 60.99
CA SER A 21 3.84 4.16 60.84
C SER A 21 4.22 4.68 59.43
N ALA A 22 3.71 5.85 59.08
CA ALA A 22 3.98 6.67 57.89
C ALA A 22 3.71 8.16 58.27
N PRO A 23 3.95 9.20 57.45
CA PRO A 23 4.54 9.24 56.10
C PRO A 23 5.68 10.29 55.91
N ALA A 24 6.30 10.32 54.71
CA ALA A 24 6.88 11.51 54.05
C ALA A 24 7.11 11.15 52.56
N THR A 25 6.49 11.75 51.54
CA THR A 25 6.54 13.15 51.03
C THR A 25 7.92 13.60 50.53
N LEU A 26 8.14 13.42 49.22
CA LEU A 26 8.95 14.26 48.33
C LEU A 26 8.02 14.59 47.15
N GLU A 27 7.23 15.66 47.23
CA GLU A 27 7.59 17.02 46.81
C GLU A 27 7.77 17.14 45.29
N GLU A 28 6.76 17.75 44.65
CA GLU A 28 6.77 18.15 43.24
C GLU A 28 7.72 19.33 43.03
N THR A 29 8.50 19.36 41.93
CA THR A 29 9.15 20.60 41.47
C THR A 29 9.57 20.55 39.99
N VAL A 30 8.58 20.52 39.08
CA VAL A 30 8.77 21.03 37.70
C VAL A 30 7.52 21.81 37.30
N ASP A 31 7.48 23.08 37.68
CA ASP A 31 6.40 24.01 37.38
C ASP A 31 6.76 24.88 36.17
N SER A 32 5.79 25.12 35.27
CA SER A 32 5.65 26.33 34.42
C SER A 32 6.78 26.74 33.42
N VAL A 33 6.54 27.20 32.18
CA VAL A 33 5.31 27.45 31.39
C VAL A 33 5.62 27.17 29.89
N ALA A 34 4.69 26.56 29.16
CA ALA A 34 4.61 26.67 27.70
C ALA A 34 3.14 26.70 27.25
N ASN A 35 2.40 27.73 27.71
CA ASN A 35 0.94 27.83 27.59
C ASN A 35 0.51 28.30 26.19
N THR A 36 0.77 27.48 25.18
CA THR A 36 0.27 27.68 23.82
C THR A 36 -1.22 27.46 23.81
N ARG A 37 -1.98 28.57 23.86
CA ARG A 37 -3.43 28.59 23.71
C ARG A 37 -3.81 27.95 22.38
N ILE A 38 -4.26 26.69 22.40
CA ILE A 38 -4.82 26.02 21.22
C ILE A 38 -6.14 26.71 20.89
N ASP A 39 -6.08 27.63 19.93
CA ASP A 39 -7.26 28.22 19.33
C ASP A 39 -8.03 27.13 18.56
N GLY A 40 -9.31 26.95 18.91
CA GLY A 40 -10.18 25.92 18.34
C GLY A 40 -10.50 26.10 16.85
N THR A 41 -9.94 27.13 16.20
CA THR A 41 -10.03 27.38 14.76
C THR A 41 -8.89 26.77 13.95
N ALA A 42 -7.90 26.14 14.61
CA ALA A 42 -6.75 25.50 13.95
C ALA A 42 -7.10 24.16 13.25
N THR A 43 -8.05 24.17 12.31
CA THR A 43 -8.14 23.11 11.29
C THR A 43 -6.98 23.26 10.30
N THR A 44 -5.78 22.87 10.74
CA THR A 44 -4.73 22.43 9.83
C THR A 44 -5.31 21.26 9.04
N PRO A 45 -5.47 21.36 7.71
CA PRO A 45 -5.75 20.19 6.91
C PRO A 45 -4.44 19.41 6.79
N SER A 46 -4.10 18.67 7.85
CA SER A 46 -3.09 17.61 7.75
C SER A 46 -3.49 16.79 6.52
N PRO A 47 -2.63 16.66 5.50
CA PRO A 47 -2.96 15.84 4.36
C PRO A 47 -3.29 14.47 4.93
N ARG A 48 -4.47 13.94 4.59
CA ARG A 48 -4.82 12.57 4.98
C ARG A 48 -3.72 11.70 4.38
N LEU A 49 -2.83 11.16 5.20
CA LEU A 49 -1.92 10.12 4.76
C LEU A 49 -2.84 9.00 4.28
N ASP A 50 -2.91 8.85 2.97
CA ASP A 50 -3.76 7.86 2.36
C ASP A 50 -3.15 6.52 2.66
N VAL A 51 -3.72 5.79 3.63
CA VAL A 51 -3.19 4.51 4.11
C VAL A 51 -3.09 3.49 2.97
N LYS A 52 -3.81 3.71 1.86
CA LYS A 52 -3.71 2.96 0.60
C LYS A 52 -2.37 3.17 -0.16
N GLN A 53 -1.49 4.08 0.26
CA GLN A 53 -0.26 4.46 -0.47
C GLN A 53 1.03 3.86 0.11
N GLN A 54 0.96 3.00 1.13
CA GLN A 54 2.15 2.25 1.57
C GLN A 54 2.44 1.12 0.57
N LEU A 55 3.53 1.26 -0.19
CA LEU A 55 4.03 0.21 -1.07
C LEU A 55 4.75 -0.89 -0.27
N PRO A 56 4.81 -2.12 -0.80
CA PRO A 56 5.76 -3.13 -0.34
C PRO A 56 7.20 -2.63 -0.52
N SER A 57 8.07 -2.86 0.46
CA SER A 57 9.42 -2.29 0.49
C SER A 57 10.33 -2.83 -0.62
N GLU A 58 10.06 -4.04 -1.10
CA GLU A 58 10.72 -4.63 -2.28
C GLU A 58 10.42 -3.85 -3.57
N LEU A 59 9.24 -3.22 -3.68
CA LEU A 59 8.88 -2.36 -4.80
C LEU A 59 9.40 -0.94 -4.60
N GLU A 60 9.29 -0.39 -3.39
CA GLU A 60 9.85 0.93 -3.06
C GLU A 60 11.35 1.01 -3.37
N VAL A 61 12.14 0.03 -2.93
CA VAL A 61 13.58 -0.08 -3.22
C VAL A 61 13.86 -0.30 -4.72
N HIS A 62 12.96 -0.96 -5.46
CA HIS A 62 13.09 -1.07 -6.91
C HIS A 62 12.86 0.29 -7.60
N LEU A 63 11.78 0.98 -7.24
CA LEU A 63 11.41 2.28 -7.82
C LEU A 63 12.44 3.37 -7.51
N ASP A 64 12.98 3.42 -6.30
CA ASP A 64 14.07 4.34 -5.94
C ASP A 64 15.33 4.13 -6.80
N ARG A 65 15.55 2.90 -7.27
CA ARG A 65 16.69 2.50 -8.12
C ARG A 65 16.45 2.75 -9.61
N THR A 66 15.22 2.66 -10.11
CA THR A 66 14.88 2.74 -11.54
C THR A 66 14.15 4.03 -11.94
N HIS A 67 13.17 4.48 -11.16
CA HIS A 67 12.39 5.71 -11.35
C HIS A 67 12.73 6.74 -10.27
N GLY A 68 13.97 7.24 -10.26
CA GLY A 68 14.43 8.18 -9.23
C GLY A 68 13.53 9.43 -9.10
N LEU A 69 13.10 9.74 -7.86
CA LEU A 69 12.07 10.74 -7.52
C LEU A 69 10.65 10.40 -8.03
N TRP A 70 10.30 9.12 -8.13
CA TRP A 70 8.94 8.66 -8.41
C TRP A 70 7.91 9.26 -7.45
N GLN A 71 6.71 9.50 -7.95
CA GLN A 71 5.56 9.96 -7.17
C GLN A 71 4.27 9.38 -7.77
N PHE A 72 3.27 9.11 -6.92
CA PHE A 72 1.92 8.86 -7.40
C PHE A 72 1.33 10.12 -8.06
N PRO A 73 0.49 9.99 -9.10
CA PRO A 73 -0.28 11.13 -9.60
C PRO A 73 -1.29 11.59 -8.55
N THR A 74 -1.71 12.85 -8.60
CA THR A 74 -2.97 13.25 -7.97
C THR A 74 -4.13 12.79 -8.86
N LEU A 75 -5.14 12.10 -8.32
CA LEU A 75 -6.36 11.76 -9.06
C LEU A 75 -7.49 12.76 -8.80
N THR A 76 -8.61 12.64 -9.52
CA THR A 76 -9.85 13.34 -9.16
C THR A 76 -10.51 12.68 -7.94
N ASP A 77 -11.24 13.44 -7.13
CA ASP A 77 -11.95 12.89 -5.97
C ASP A 77 -12.96 11.80 -6.38
N SER A 78 -13.56 11.92 -7.57
CA SER A 78 -14.40 10.89 -8.19
C SER A 78 -13.63 9.60 -8.46
N ASP A 79 -12.45 9.65 -9.05
CA ASP A 79 -11.68 8.45 -9.42
C ASP A 79 -11.05 7.76 -8.20
N VAL A 80 -10.79 8.50 -7.12
CA VAL A 80 -10.47 7.91 -5.81
C VAL A 80 -11.66 7.17 -5.20
N GLN A 81 -12.88 7.68 -5.40
CA GLN A 81 -14.12 7.09 -4.87
C GLN A 81 -14.69 5.94 -5.72
N ARG A 82 -14.22 5.73 -6.95
CA ARG A 82 -14.61 4.59 -7.80
C ARG A 82 -14.15 3.23 -7.25
N ILE A 83 -13.08 3.21 -6.45
CA ILE A 83 -12.51 1.99 -5.88
C ILE A 83 -12.92 1.88 -4.40
N PRO A 84 -13.65 0.82 -4.00
CA PRO A 84 -14.02 0.59 -2.61
C PRO A 84 -12.82 0.60 -1.64
N GLN A 85 -13.06 0.78 -0.34
CA GLN A 85 -11.96 0.86 0.63
C GLN A 85 -11.30 -0.51 0.88
N GLU A 86 -12.08 -1.57 0.70
CA GLU A 86 -11.70 -2.98 0.73
C GLU A 86 -11.00 -3.48 -0.55
N GLU A 87 -11.00 -2.70 -1.64
CA GLU A 87 -10.34 -3.05 -2.89
C GLU A 87 -9.00 -2.32 -3.07
N GLN A 88 -8.06 -3.02 -3.73
CA GLN A 88 -6.79 -2.47 -4.17
C GLN A 88 -6.99 -1.38 -5.22
N GLY A 89 -6.11 -0.38 -5.23
CA GLY A 89 -6.24 0.81 -6.06
C GLY A 89 -6.71 2.05 -5.28
N PRO A 90 -6.78 3.22 -5.94
CA PRO A 90 -6.66 3.44 -7.38
C PRO A 90 -5.23 3.61 -7.91
N TYR A 91 -4.24 3.65 -7.02
CA TYR A 91 -2.85 4.00 -7.34
C TYR A 91 -1.94 2.80 -7.65
N PHE A 92 -2.22 1.66 -7.02
CA PHE A 92 -1.36 0.49 -6.94
C PHE A 92 -2.20 -0.79 -6.80
N LEU A 93 -1.75 -1.89 -7.41
CA LEU A 93 -2.32 -3.24 -7.32
C LEU A 93 -1.21 -4.28 -7.07
N GLN A 94 -1.59 -5.38 -6.43
CA GLN A 94 -0.73 -6.51 -6.06
C GLN A 94 -1.48 -7.84 -6.28
N ALA A 95 -1.05 -8.65 -7.24
CA ALA A 95 -1.65 -9.96 -7.55
C ALA A 95 -0.70 -10.86 -8.35
N ASP A 96 -1.15 -12.08 -8.67
CA ASP A 96 -0.50 -12.97 -9.64
C ASP A 96 -1.01 -12.61 -11.06
N PHE A 97 -0.28 -11.75 -11.77
CA PHE A 97 -0.66 -11.29 -13.11
C PHE A 97 -0.12 -12.20 -14.21
N ASN A 98 1.01 -12.87 -13.98
CA ASN A 98 1.69 -13.69 -14.98
C ASN A 98 1.27 -15.17 -14.97
N GLY A 99 0.81 -15.70 -13.82
CA GLY A 99 0.31 -17.06 -13.63
C GLY A 99 1.27 -18.02 -12.93
N ASP A 100 2.40 -17.54 -12.38
CA ASP A 100 3.43 -18.35 -11.73
C ASP A 100 3.30 -18.45 -10.19
N GLN A 101 2.23 -17.87 -9.62
CA GLN A 101 1.95 -17.82 -8.17
C GLN A 101 2.90 -16.91 -7.36
N GLN A 102 3.77 -16.14 -8.02
CA GLN A 102 4.50 -15.06 -7.36
C GLN A 102 3.62 -13.81 -7.23
N THR A 103 4.11 -12.84 -6.46
CA THR A 103 3.51 -11.51 -6.39
C THR A 103 4.07 -10.65 -7.51
N ASP A 104 3.19 -10.18 -8.41
CA ASP A 104 3.43 -9.11 -9.36
C ASP A 104 2.78 -7.80 -8.89
N TYR A 105 3.23 -6.67 -9.45
CA TYR A 105 2.72 -5.34 -9.10
C TYR A 105 2.27 -4.53 -10.31
N ALA A 106 1.31 -3.63 -10.11
CA ALA A 106 0.95 -2.60 -11.09
C ALA A 106 0.74 -1.26 -10.42
N ILE A 107 1.24 -0.17 -11.02
CA ILE A 107 1.35 1.12 -10.33
C ILE A 107 1.24 2.31 -11.30
N GLN A 108 0.67 3.42 -10.81
CA GLN A 108 0.72 4.71 -11.51
C GLN A 108 1.89 5.57 -10.99
N LEU A 109 2.79 5.97 -11.89
CA LEU A 109 3.90 6.90 -11.59
C LEU A 109 3.74 8.20 -12.39
N VAL A 110 4.19 9.32 -11.82
CA VAL A 110 4.40 10.58 -12.54
C VAL A 110 5.85 10.67 -12.98
N GLU A 111 6.07 10.90 -14.28
CA GLU A 111 7.36 11.38 -14.79
C GLU A 111 7.13 12.65 -15.62
N ARG A 112 7.75 13.76 -15.17
CA ARG A 112 7.58 15.10 -15.76
C ARG A 112 6.10 15.54 -15.76
N ASP A 113 5.48 15.54 -16.94
CA ASP A 113 4.11 16.01 -17.20
C ASP A 113 3.18 14.86 -17.71
N SER A 114 3.55 13.61 -17.46
CA SER A 114 2.75 12.44 -17.82
C SER A 114 2.60 11.48 -16.64
N ALA A 115 1.43 10.83 -16.55
CA ALA A 115 1.23 9.64 -15.75
C ALA A 115 1.53 8.39 -16.59
N PHE A 116 2.16 7.39 -15.98
CA PHE A 116 2.53 6.13 -16.60
C PHE A 116 1.96 5.00 -15.76
N VAL A 117 1.33 4.02 -16.39
CA VAL A 117 0.90 2.78 -15.76
C VAL A 117 1.93 1.70 -16.09
N TYR A 118 2.67 1.26 -15.09
CA TYR A 118 3.64 0.18 -15.21
C TYR A 118 3.11 -1.09 -14.55
N ALA A 119 3.46 -2.24 -15.11
CA ALA A 119 3.40 -3.54 -14.44
C ALA A 119 4.81 -4.07 -14.23
N PHE A 120 5.13 -4.48 -13.00
CA PHE A 120 6.38 -5.12 -12.61
C PHE A 120 6.09 -6.59 -12.37
N VAL A 121 6.57 -7.44 -13.27
CA VAL A 121 6.40 -8.90 -13.21
C VAL A 121 7.66 -9.51 -12.61
N ARG A 122 7.52 -10.32 -11.56
CA ARG A 122 8.69 -10.92 -10.88
C ARG A 122 9.39 -11.91 -11.80
N GLN A 123 10.71 -11.97 -11.73
CA GLN A 123 11.53 -12.93 -12.47
C GLN A 123 12.27 -13.84 -11.48
N ALA A 124 13.21 -14.66 -11.98
CA ALA A 124 14.19 -15.31 -11.11
C ALA A 124 15.09 -14.26 -10.42
N ASP A 125 15.78 -14.70 -9.36
CA ASP A 125 16.81 -13.92 -8.66
C ASP A 125 16.33 -12.56 -8.09
N ASP A 126 15.03 -12.48 -7.78
CA ASP A 126 14.32 -11.31 -7.22
C ASP A 126 14.38 -10.03 -8.09
N GLU A 127 14.67 -10.18 -9.39
CA GLU A 127 14.55 -9.09 -10.35
C GLU A 127 13.10 -8.89 -10.83
N TRP A 128 12.80 -7.66 -11.27
CA TRP A 128 11.51 -7.28 -11.82
C TRP A 128 11.63 -6.93 -13.29
N LYS A 129 10.69 -7.44 -14.10
CA LYS A 129 10.55 -7.07 -15.50
C LYS A 129 9.42 -6.06 -15.65
N GLU A 130 9.79 -4.84 -16.03
CA GLU A 130 8.89 -3.71 -16.26
C GLU A 130 8.14 -3.83 -17.60
N PHE A 131 6.85 -3.48 -17.58
CA PHE A 131 6.01 -3.35 -18.76
C PHE A 131 5.19 -2.05 -18.68
N LEU A 132 5.46 -1.09 -19.55
CA LEU A 132 4.60 0.08 -19.74
C LEU A 132 3.27 -0.35 -20.39
N LEU A 133 2.16 -0.18 -19.66
CA LEU A 133 0.81 -0.54 -20.11
C LEU A 133 0.08 0.63 -20.76
N GLU A 134 0.13 1.80 -20.12
CA GLU A 134 -0.53 3.02 -20.58
C GLU A 134 0.30 4.24 -20.19
N ARG A 135 0.24 5.29 -21.02
CA ARG A 135 0.84 6.59 -20.74
C ARG A 135 -0.15 7.67 -21.11
N GLU A 136 -0.37 8.60 -20.20
CA GLU A 136 -1.34 9.69 -20.33
C GLU A 136 -0.72 11.02 -19.89
N GLN A 137 -1.15 12.14 -20.45
CA GLN A 137 -0.70 13.47 -19.98
C GLN A 137 -1.40 13.85 -18.67
N LEU A 138 -0.75 14.68 -17.83
CA LEU A 138 -1.42 15.23 -16.65
C LEU A 138 -2.32 16.41 -17.04
N TYR A 139 -3.60 16.32 -16.71
CA TYR A 139 -4.62 17.32 -17.02
C TYR A 139 -4.70 18.39 -15.93
N LEU A 140 -4.89 19.66 -16.31
CA LEU A 140 -5.10 20.75 -15.34
C LEU A 140 -6.56 20.78 -14.91
N ILE A 141 -6.85 20.25 -13.73
CA ILE A 141 -8.19 20.12 -13.14
C ILE A 141 -8.17 20.77 -11.74
N ASP A 142 -9.11 21.67 -11.48
CA ASP A 142 -9.19 22.48 -10.24
C ASP A 142 -7.86 23.19 -9.87
N GLY A 143 -7.12 23.65 -10.88
CA GLY A 143 -5.81 24.30 -10.69
C GLY A 143 -4.65 23.35 -10.34
N LYS A 144 -4.87 22.02 -10.33
CA LYS A 144 -3.83 21.01 -10.10
C LYS A 144 -3.62 20.13 -11.34
N LYS A 145 -2.39 19.69 -11.57
CA LYS A 145 -2.11 18.61 -12.53
C LYS A 145 -2.60 17.29 -11.94
N ARG A 146 -3.48 16.58 -12.64
CA ARG A 146 -4.08 15.30 -12.22
C ARG A 146 -4.00 14.24 -13.32
N SER A 147 -3.93 12.96 -12.93
CA SER A 147 -4.26 11.85 -13.82
C SER A 147 -5.78 11.63 -13.82
N ILE A 148 -6.31 11.23 -14.96
CA ILE A 148 -7.71 10.81 -15.18
C ILE A 148 -7.85 9.28 -15.21
N ARG A 149 -6.80 8.57 -14.78
CA ARG A 149 -6.70 7.11 -14.80
C ARG A 149 -6.75 6.55 -13.38
N TYR A 150 -7.46 5.43 -13.19
CA TYR A 150 -7.48 4.67 -11.94
C TYR A 150 -7.17 3.20 -12.20
N LEU A 151 -6.51 2.53 -11.25
CA LEU A 151 -6.26 1.10 -11.31
C LEU A 151 -7.33 0.33 -10.52
N LYS A 152 -7.77 -0.80 -11.08
CA LYS A 152 -8.69 -1.77 -10.48
C LYS A 152 -8.19 -3.18 -10.76
N LEU A 153 -8.24 -4.06 -9.77
CA LEU A 153 -7.89 -5.47 -9.95
C LEU A 153 -8.94 -6.16 -10.82
N ALA A 154 -8.52 -6.71 -11.97
CA ALA A 154 -9.35 -7.63 -12.74
C ALA A 154 -9.15 -9.04 -12.21
N LYS A 155 -10.18 -9.62 -11.57
CA LYS A 155 -10.09 -10.93 -10.91
C LYS A 155 -10.43 -12.04 -11.89
N LYS A 156 -9.67 -13.15 -11.87
CA LYS A 156 -9.91 -14.35 -12.70
C LYS A 156 -11.23 -15.07 -12.44
N THR A 157 -11.91 -14.74 -11.33
CA THR A 157 -13.27 -15.18 -11.03
C THR A 157 -14.35 -14.52 -11.88
N ASP A 158 -14.05 -13.36 -12.46
CA ASP A 158 -15.05 -12.45 -12.99
C ASP A 158 -15.25 -12.64 -14.50
N LYS A 159 -16.28 -11.98 -15.06
CA LYS A 159 -16.68 -12.13 -16.46
C LYS A 159 -16.66 -10.78 -17.15
N TYR A 160 -15.71 -10.62 -18.06
CA TYR A 160 -15.50 -9.39 -18.81
C TYR A 160 -16.25 -9.42 -20.14
N TYR A 161 -16.56 -8.25 -20.68
CA TYR A 161 -17.03 -8.10 -22.05
C TYR A 161 -16.01 -7.28 -22.83
N ASP A 162 -15.38 -7.91 -23.83
CA ASP A 162 -14.50 -7.24 -24.78
C ASP A 162 -15.37 -6.58 -25.86
N TYR A 163 -15.42 -5.25 -25.84
CA TYR A 163 -16.20 -4.44 -26.78
C TYR A 163 -15.63 -4.45 -28.19
N ALA A 164 -14.32 -4.67 -28.35
CA ALA A 164 -13.66 -4.72 -29.66
C ALA A 164 -14.01 -6.01 -30.42
N THR A 165 -14.07 -7.17 -29.74
CA THR A 165 -14.54 -8.42 -30.37
C THR A 165 -16.02 -8.77 -30.12
N ARG A 166 -16.71 -7.95 -29.30
CA ARG A 166 -18.12 -8.08 -28.89
C ARG A 166 -18.45 -9.39 -28.18
N LYS A 167 -17.51 -9.90 -27.37
CA LYS A 167 -17.61 -11.22 -26.72
C LYS A 167 -17.41 -11.15 -25.21
N ARG A 168 -18.10 -12.04 -24.50
CA ARG A 168 -17.76 -12.34 -23.10
C ARG A 168 -16.48 -13.16 -23.04
N MET A 169 -15.61 -12.82 -22.10
CA MET A 169 -14.35 -13.53 -21.83
C MET A 169 -14.13 -13.72 -20.33
N THR A 170 -13.33 -14.72 -20.00
CA THR A 170 -12.74 -14.98 -18.68
C THR A 170 -11.24 -14.89 -18.83
N ILE A 171 -10.55 -14.36 -17.81
CA ILE A 171 -9.09 -14.24 -17.80
C ILE A 171 -8.47 -15.43 -17.03
N PRO A 172 -7.34 -16.02 -17.50
CA PRO A 172 -6.79 -17.25 -16.92
C PRO A 172 -6.14 -17.04 -15.54
N GLN A 173 -5.53 -15.89 -15.33
CA GLN A 173 -5.05 -15.38 -14.05
C GLN A 173 -5.46 -13.91 -13.90
N ASP A 174 -5.12 -13.27 -12.80
CA ASP A 174 -5.59 -11.91 -12.51
C ASP A 174 -4.96 -10.89 -13.47
N GLY A 175 -5.56 -9.70 -13.57
CA GLY A 175 -5.19 -8.69 -14.56
C GLY A 175 -5.36 -7.26 -14.05
N ILE A 176 -4.99 -6.31 -14.89
CA ILE A 176 -4.89 -4.89 -14.52
C ILE A 176 -5.91 -4.11 -15.33
N SER A 177 -6.98 -3.64 -14.69
CA SER A 177 -7.92 -2.72 -15.33
C SER A 177 -7.47 -1.27 -15.09
N VAL A 178 -7.17 -0.56 -16.17
CA VAL A 178 -6.94 0.89 -16.19
C VAL A 178 -8.24 1.57 -16.61
N GLY A 179 -8.93 2.19 -15.67
CA GLY A 179 -10.19 2.88 -15.90
C GLY A 179 -10.01 4.38 -16.08
N ALA A 180 -10.96 4.99 -16.78
CA ALA A 180 -11.21 6.41 -16.93
C ALA A 180 -12.73 6.64 -16.99
N GLU A 181 -13.19 7.89 -17.00
CA GLU A 181 -14.60 8.26 -16.80
C GLU A 181 -15.62 7.42 -17.60
N ASN A 182 -15.32 7.14 -18.87
CA ASN A 182 -16.19 6.43 -19.83
C ASN A 182 -15.45 5.29 -20.58
N TYR A 183 -14.37 4.74 -20.01
CA TYR A 183 -13.51 3.75 -20.68
C TYR A 183 -12.77 2.87 -19.68
N VAL A 184 -12.69 1.56 -19.92
CA VAL A 184 -11.79 0.66 -19.17
C VAL A 184 -10.92 -0.15 -20.15
N ALA A 185 -9.64 -0.26 -19.82
CA ALA A 185 -8.70 -1.12 -20.51
C ALA A 185 -8.21 -2.21 -19.56
N THR A 186 -8.65 -3.47 -19.77
CA THR A 186 -8.11 -4.61 -19.01
C THR A 186 -6.89 -5.17 -19.73
N TYR A 187 -5.76 -5.19 -19.03
CA TYR A 187 -4.50 -5.77 -19.46
C TYR A 187 -4.35 -7.16 -18.84
N VAL A 188 -4.21 -8.17 -19.70
CA VAL A 188 -4.13 -9.60 -19.32
C VAL A 188 -2.84 -10.17 -19.89
N TRP A 189 -2.11 -10.96 -19.11
CA TRP A 189 -0.87 -11.57 -19.58
C TRP A 189 -1.12 -12.75 -20.52
N GLU A 190 -0.66 -12.62 -21.76
CA GLU A 190 -0.69 -13.66 -22.79
C GLU A 190 0.69 -13.82 -23.42
N LYS A 191 1.28 -15.03 -23.29
CA LYS A 191 2.50 -15.43 -24.02
C LYS A 191 3.71 -14.50 -23.76
N GLY A 192 3.95 -14.16 -22.49
CA GLY A 192 5.13 -13.41 -22.06
C GLY A 192 5.03 -11.89 -22.18
N LYS A 193 3.82 -11.35 -22.33
CA LYS A 193 3.52 -9.91 -22.38
C LYS A 193 2.07 -9.64 -21.98
N PHE A 194 1.77 -8.40 -21.59
CA PHE A 194 0.39 -7.95 -21.47
C PHE A 194 -0.27 -7.71 -22.82
N ARG A 195 -1.55 -8.08 -22.91
CA ARG A 195 -2.46 -7.80 -24.02
C ARG A 195 -3.61 -6.95 -23.48
N LYS A 196 -3.87 -5.83 -24.15
CA LYS A 196 -4.97 -4.91 -23.86
C LYS A 196 -6.28 -5.43 -24.48
N PHE A 197 -7.36 -5.34 -23.71
CA PHE A 197 -8.74 -5.54 -24.11
C PHE A 197 -9.56 -4.30 -23.74
N GLU A 198 -10.51 -3.92 -24.58
CA GLU A 198 -11.40 -2.79 -24.30
C GLU A 198 -12.64 -3.31 -23.57
N THR A 199 -12.69 -3.04 -22.27
CA THR A 199 -13.69 -3.56 -21.35
C THR A 199 -14.56 -2.43 -20.83
N GLY A 200 -15.62 -2.80 -20.10
CA GLY A 200 -16.45 -1.89 -19.34
C GLY A 200 -16.77 -2.51 -17.99
N ASP A 201 -16.99 -1.65 -17.01
CA ASP A 201 -17.68 -1.98 -15.75
C ASP A 201 -19.21 -2.03 -15.96
#